data_AF-A0A3A5Z8Z5-F1
#
_entry.id   AF-A0A3A5Z8Z5-F1
#
_cell.length_a   1.000
_cell.length_b   1.000
_cell.length_c   1.000
_cell.angle_alpha   90.00
_cell.angle_beta   90.00
_cell.angle_gamma   90.00
#
_symmetry.space_group_name_H-M   'P 1'
#
loop_
_entity.id
_entity.type
_entity.pdbx_description
1 polymer ?
#
loop_
_entity_poly.entity_id
_entity_poly.type
_entity_poly.pdbx_seq_one_letter_code
_entity_poly.pdbx_strand_id
1 'polypeptide(L)'
;MEMNKENNTPFKVEDVNWEELAGIGILKDELEMSGELDTLLKGEKTNVIRLSLVLLGVDVVMDATLQLVRKDGGPLLEILGIKPFGQQ
;
A
#
# COMPACT_ATOMS: atom_id res chain seq x y z
N MET A 1 -7.41 -35.84 -2.86
CA MET A 1 -6.47 -35.06 -2.03
C MET A 1 -6.81 -33.60 -2.26
N GLU A 2 -7.47 -32.96 -1.31
CA GLU A 2 -7.70 -31.51 -1.36
C GLU A 2 -6.33 -30.84 -1.27
N MET A 3 -5.92 -30.21 -2.37
CA MET A 3 -4.79 -29.28 -2.34
C MET A 3 -5.24 -28.12 -1.47
N ASN A 4 -4.68 -28.01 -0.27
CA ASN A 4 -4.77 -26.83 0.56
C ASN A 4 -4.32 -25.65 -0.32
N LYS A 5 -5.29 -24.84 -0.77
CA LYS A 5 -5.04 -23.46 -1.22
C LYS A 5 -4.63 -22.69 0.04
N GLU A 6 -3.40 -22.91 0.51
CA GLU A 6 -2.77 -21.91 1.35
C GLU A 6 -2.80 -20.63 0.53
N ASN A 7 -3.60 -19.68 1.01
CA ASN A 7 -3.75 -18.35 0.44
C ASN A 7 -2.37 -17.72 0.38
N ASN A 8 -1.70 -17.87 -0.76
CA ASN A 8 -0.29 -17.58 -0.94
C ASN A 8 -0.12 -16.07 -1.17
N THR A 9 -0.46 -15.26 -0.16
CA THR A 9 -0.14 -13.84 -0.15
C THR A 9 1.37 -13.71 0.08
N PRO A 10 2.16 -13.22 -0.90
CA PRO A 10 3.61 -13.10 -0.80
C PRO A 10 4.07 -12.20 0.34
N PHE A 11 3.17 -11.38 0.90
CA PHE A 11 3.39 -10.61 2.11
C PHE A 11 2.37 -11.02 3.17
N LYS A 12 2.85 -11.29 4.38
CA LYS A 12 1.96 -11.42 5.53
C LYS A 12 1.68 -10.04 6.08
N VAL A 13 0.47 -9.85 6.61
CA VAL A 13 0.08 -8.60 7.26
C VAL A 13 1.00 -8.23 8.42
N GLU A 14 1.51 -9.22 9.16
CA GLU A 14 2.42 -9.03 10.30
C GLU A 14 3.85 -8.63 9.88
N ASP A 15 4.24 -8.89 8.63
CA ASP A 15 5.59 -8.56 8.14
C ASP A 15 5.72 -7.09 7.73
N VAL A 16 4.60 -6.37 7.58
CA VAL A 16 4.55 -4.98 7.13
C VAL A 16 4.63 -4.04 8.33
N ASN A 17 5.52 -3.04 8.26
CA ASN A 17 5.67 -2.03 9.32
C ASN A 17 4.56 -0.97 9.25
N TRP A 18 3.38 -1.30 9.78
CA TRP A 18 2.23 -0.39 9.79
C TRP A 18 2.43 0.86 10.66
N GLU A 19 3.32 0.81 11.66
CA GLU A 19 3.63 1.96 12.51
C GLU A 19 4.35 3.06 11.71
N GLU A 20 5.36 2.69 10.92
CA GLU A 20 6.05 3.64 10.04
C GLU A 20 5.13 4.19 8.95
N LEU A 21 4.28 3.33 8.36
CA LEU A 21 3.30 3.74 7.36
C LEU A 21 2.27 4.72 7.93
N ALA A 22 1.79 4.48 9.15
CA ALA A 22 0.89 5.40 9.84
C ALA A 22 1.56 6.74 10.14
N GLY A 23 2.88 6.74 10.42
CA GLY A 23 3.67 7.95 10.61
C GLY A 23 3.68 8.91 9.41
N ILE A 24 3.43 8.39 8.20
CA ILE A 24 3.30 9.21 6.98
C ILE A 24 1.85 9.34 6.49
N GLY A 25 0.86 8.86 7.23
CA GLY A 25 -0.57 8.97 6.87
C GLY A 25 -1.14 7.81 6.06
N ILE A 26 -0.49 6.64 6.03
CA ILE A 26 -1.02 5.42 5.40
C ILE A 26 -1.48 4.46 6.49
N LEU A 27 -2.81 4.35 6.67
CA LEU A 27 -3.39 3.51 7.71
C LEU A 27 -3.82 2.15 7.17
N LYS A 28 -3.50 1.09 7.92
CA LYS A 28 -3.95 -0.28 7.62
C LYS A 28 -5.47 -0.35 7.50
N ASP A 29 -6.18 0.24 8.45
CA ASP A 29 -7.65 0.20 8.51
C ASP A 29 -8.28 0.90 7.29
N GLU A 30 -7.65 1.95 6.74
CA GLU A 30 -8.13 2.61 5.51
C GLU A 30 -7.93 1.73 4.26
N LEU A 31 -6.82 0.99 4.20
CA LEU A 31 -6.58 0.00 3.15
C LEU A 31 -7.56 -1.19 3.26
N GLU A 32 -7.95 -1.58 4.48
CA GLU A 32 -8.99 -2.59 4.71
C GLU A 32 -10.37 -2.09 4.28
N MET A 33 -10.74 -0.87 4.69
CA MET A 33 -12.03 -0.27 4.34
C MET A 33 -12.17 -0.01 2.83
N SER A 34 -11.06 0.31 2.14
CA SER A 34 -11.06 0.47 0.68
C SER A 34 -11.08 -0.86 -0.08
N GLY A 35 -10.84 -1.99 0.60
CA GLY A 35 -10.72 -3.31 -0.03
C GLY A 35 -9.39 -3.54 -0.77
N GLU A 36 -8.43 -2.62 -0.61
CA GLU A 36 -7.13 -2.69 -1.29
C GLU A 36 -6.07 -3.44 -0.47
N LEU A 37 -6.30 -3.72 0.82
CA LEU A 37 -5.33 -4.45 1.65
C LEU A 37 -4.99 -5.82 1.07
N ASP A 38 -5.99 -6.61 0.65
CA ASP A 38 -5.76 -7.95 0.10
C ASP A 38 -4.96 -7.90 -1.20
N THR A 39 -5.25 -6.93 -2.07
CA THR A 39 -4.50 -6.67 -3.31
C THR A 39 -3.05 -6.32 -2.99
N LEU A 40 -2.85 -5.45 -2.01
CA LEU A 40 -1.52 -5.01 -1.58
C LEU A 40 -0.70 -6.18 -1.00
N LEU A 41 -1.29 -7.01 -0.13
CA LEU A 41 -0.65 -8.20 0.46
C LEU A 41 -0.38 -9.30 -0.58
N LYS A 42 -1.11 -9.30 -1.69
CA LYS A 42 -0.82 -10.12 -2.87
C LYS A 42 0.41 -9.66 -3.65
N GLY A 43 0.99 -8.51 -3.31
CA GLY A 43 2.06 -7.86 -4.09
C GLY A 43 1.56 -7.30 -5.42
N GLU A 44 0.23 -7.25 -5.59
CA GLU A 44 -0.41 -6.64 -6.75
C GLU A 44 -0.49 -5.13 -6.54
N LYS A 45 -0.61 -4.40 -7.65
CA LYS A 45 -0.80 -2.96 -7.62
C LYS A 45 -2.26 -2.66 -7.26
N THR A 46 -2.48 -1.79 -6.28
CA THR A 46 -3.83 -1.35 -5.91
C THR A 46 -4.49 -0.57 -7.04
N ASN A 47 -5.80 -0.36 -6.93
CA ASN A 47 -6.44 0.71 -7.68
C ASN A 47 -5.90 2.08 -7.26
N VAL A 48 -6.30 3.12 -8.00
CA VAL A 48 -6.00 4.50 -7.64
C VAL A 48 -6.67 4.81 -6.31
N ILE A 49 -5.88 5.12 -5.30
CA ILE A 49 -6.32 5.57 -3.99
C ILE A 49 -5.88 7.01 -3.77
N ARG A 50 -6.71 7.78 -3.08
CA ARG A 50 -6.35 9.14 -2.65
C ARG A 50 -5.56 9.04 -1.36
N LEU A 51 -4.30 9.45 -1.39
CA LEU A 51 -3.43 9.49 -0.24
C LEU A 51 -3.37 10.90 0.33
N SER A 52 -3.40 10.98 1.65
CA SER A 52 -3.06 12.17 2.41
C SER A 52 -1.80 11.88 3.20
N LEU A 53 -0.65 12.32 2.69
CA LEU A 53 0.66 12.04 3.28
C LEU A 53 1.18 13.23 4.07
N VAL A 54 1.87 12.95 5.16
CA VAL A 54 2.64 13.96 5.90
C VAL A 54 4.12 13.69 5.67
N LEU A 55 4.75 14.49 4.81
CA LEU A 55 6.15 14.33 4.42
C LEU A 55 6.95 15.53 4.90
N LEU A 56 7.89 15.31 5.83
CA LEU A 56 8.75 16.36 6.38
C LEU A 56 7.97 17.59 6.92
N GLY A 57 6.77 17.34 7.46
CA GLY A 57 5.88 18.39 7.98
C GLY A 57 5.05 19.12 6.93
N VAL A 58 5.04 18.65 5.68
CA VAL A 58 4.17 19.16 4.61
C VAL A 58 3.05 18.17 4.32
N ASP A 59 1.82 18.66 4.29
CA ASP A 59 0.66 17.89 3.87
C ASP A 59 0.64 17.75 2.34
N VAL A 60 0.65 16.52 1.86
CA VAL A 60 0.60 16.19 0.44
C VAL A 60 -0.63 15.35 0.17
N VAL A 61 -1.52 15.88 -0.67
CA VAL A 61 -2.69 15.12 -1.15
C VAL A 61 -2.43 14.73 -2.60
N MET A 62 -2.44 13.43 -2.87
CA MET A 62 -2.22 12.91 -4.22
C MET A 62 -3.10 11.69 -4.50
N ASP A 63 -3.42 11.46 -5.77
CA ASP A 63 -3.91 10.17 -6.22
C ASP A 63 -2.71 9.28 -6.54
N ALA A 64 -2.69 8.04 -6.07
CA ALA A 64 -1.55 7.13 -6.23
C ALA A 64 -2.01 5.67 -6.35
N THR A 65 -1.12 4.82 -6.87
CA THR A 65 -1.22 3.38 -6.67
C THR A 65 -0.16 2.92 -5.68
N LEU A 66 -0.50 1.93 -4.86
CA LEU A 66 0.42 1.28 -3.95
C LEU A 66 0.80 -0.11 -4.46
N GLN A 67 1.99 -0.57 -4.12
CA GLN A 67 2.41 -1.96 -4.34
C GLN A 67 3.42 -2.37 -3.27
N LEU A 68 3.26 -3.56 -2.70
CA LEU A 68 4.32 -4.18 -1.91
C LEU A 68 5.26 -4.96 -2.83
N VAL A 69 6.55 -4.68 -2.69
CA VAL A 69 7.62 -5.41 -3.38
C VAL A 69 8.60 -5.98 -2.35
N ARG A 70 9.32 -7.04 -2.72
CA ARG A 70 10.41 -7.57 -1.89
C ARG A 70 11.68 -6.81 -2.24
N LYS A 71 12.24 -6.09 -1.27
CA LYS A 71 13.53 -5.42 -1.42
C LYS A 71 14.36 -5.62 -0.16
N ASP A 72 15.64 -5.94 -0.33
CA ASP A 72 16.60 -6.14 0.78
C ASP A 72 16.12 -7.19 1.82
N GLY A 73 15.32 -8.17 1.39
CA GLY A 73 14.76 -9.23 2.23
C GLY A 73 13.44 -8.88 2.94
N GLY A 74 13.01 -7.61 2.92
CA GLY A 74 11.78 -7.14 3.56
C GLY A 74 10.69 -6.69 2.58
N PRO A 75 9.46 -6.46 3.06
CA PRO A 75 8.46 -5.71 2.31
C PRO A 75 8.86 -4.25 2.19
N LEU A 76 8.82 -3.73 0.97
CA LEU A 76 8.92 -2.31 0.67
C LEU A 76 7.60 -1.86 0.04
N LEU A 77 7.04 -0.76 0.56
CA LEU A 77 5.89 -0.12 -0.06
C LEU A 77 6.37 0.85 -1.15
N GLU A 78 5.99 0.57 -2.39
CA GLU A 78 6.13 1.51 -3.50
C GLU A 78 4.87 2.38 -3.59
N ILE A 79 5.08 3.69 -3.70
CA ILE A 79 4.03 4.69 -3.88
C ILE A 79 4.27 5.35 -5.23
N LEU A 80 3.38 5.11 -6.19
CA LEU A 80 3.45 5.75 -7.51
C LEU A 80 2.35 6.81 -7.61
N GLY A 81 2.74 8.08 -7.45
CA GLY A 81 1.84 9.21 -7.61
C GLY A 81 1.37 9.37 -9.05
N ILE A 82 0.10 9.74 -9.21
CA ILE A 82 -0.56 10.01 -10.48
C ILE A 82 -0.75 11.51 -10.59
N LYS A 83 -0.22 12.09 -11.65
CA LYS A 83 -0.46 13.51 -11.96
C LYS A 83 -1.91 13.67 -12.43
N PRO A 84 -2.73 14.53 -11.80
CA PRO A 84 -4.04 14.84 -12.35
C PRO A 84 -3.86 15.50 -13.72
N PHE A 85 -4.52 14.96 -14.74
CA PHE A 85 -4.52 15.53 -16.08
C PHE A 85 -5.25 16.87 -16.02
N GLY A 86 -4.55 17.99 -16.17
CA GLY A 86 -5.16 19.33 -16.27
C GLY A 86 -4.72 20.38 -15.25
N GLN A 87 -3.78 20.10 -14.35
CA GLN A 87 -3.09 21.18 -13.62
C GLN A 87 -1.83 21.61 -14.40
N GLN A 88 -1.98 22.67 -15.20
CA GLN A 88 -0.92 23.55 -15.66
C GLN A 88 -0.87 24.78 -14.76
#